data_AF-A0A817V6C4-F1
#
_entry.id   AF-A0A817V6C4-F1
#
_cell.length_a   1.000
_cell.length_b   1.000
_cell.length_c   1.000
_cell.angle_alpha   90.00
_cell.angle_beta   90.00
_cell.angle_gamma   90.00
#
_symmetry.space_group_name_H-M   'P 1'
#
loop_
_entity.id
_entity.type
_entity.pdbx_description
1 polymer ?
#
loop_
_entity_poly.entity_id
_entity_poly.type
_entity_poly.pdbx_seq_one_letter_code
_entity_poly.pdbx_strand_id
1 'polypeptide(L)'
;MNPNRATSWEDLRGHAQGLWADVAGKHIVFNLPSKSVLHLDSAQLDQVLHFWDGLILTHHELRGTTSVRRERIVCDQQPSAGYMHSGYPIVTHMDVSDPKNEGFLFNIDILKKKGAWGLFHEIGHNMQRTWWTFDGTGEVTTNIFTLHAMDAICHLQPWIHSWLQDNVKRAREYIQSGSNFDQWKTNPAVALFIYAQLAREFGWSSYKAVFRQYEQTQPNLTSNQEKIDRWITTFSHQVGYNLVPLFKFWGFPISQSTIDSLHDLPIQQISDEFIQIAPERYKV
;
A
#
# COMPACT_ATOMS: atom_id res chain seq x y z
N MET A 1 -5.36 -44.95 9.63
CA MET A 1 -4.70 -44.26 8.50
C MET A 1 -5.68 -43.23 7.97
N ASN A 2 -5.28 -41.97 7.85
CA ASN A 2 -6.15 -40.87 7.46
C ASN A 2 -6.41 -40.95 5.93
N PRO A 3 -7.66 -41.12 5.44
CA PRO A 3 -7.89 -41.64 4.09
C PRO A 3 -7.48 -40.72 2.93
N ASN A 4 -7.20 -39.44 3.12
CA ASN A 4 -7.05 -38.48 2.01
C ASN A 4 -5.88 -37.51 2.19
N ARG A 5 -4.67 -37.99 2.50
CA ARG A 5 -3.47 -37.15 2.35
C ARG A 5 -2.96 -37.29 0.92
N ALA A 6 -3.56 -36.53 0.01
CA ALA A 6 -3.06 -36.41 -1.34
C ALA A 6 -1.60 -35.90 -1.31
N THR A 7 -0.76 -36.55 -2.11
CA THR A 7 0.69 -36.34 -2.13
C THR A 7 1.14 -35.30 -3.15
N SER A 8 0.24 -34.92 -4.06
CA SER A 8 0.44 -33.89 -5.08
C SER A 8 -0.85 -33.10 -5.30
N TRP A 9 -0.73 -31.94 -5.93
CA TRP A 9 -1.89 -31.15 -6.33
C TRP A 9 -2.74 -31.87 -7.39
N GLU A 10 -2.11 -32.64 -8.28
CA GLU A 10 -2.80 -33.46 -9.27
C GLU A 10 -3.67 -34.55 -8.61
N ASP A 11 -3.16 -35.19 -7.56
CA ASP A 11 -3.91 -36.17 -6.77
C ASP A 11 -5.11 -35.52 -6.07
N LEU A 12 -4.91 -34.31 -5.50
CA LEU A 12 -5.99 -33.53 -4.90
C LEU A 12 -7.05 -33.18 -5.94
N ARG A 13 -6.66 -32.63 -7.09
CA ARG A 13 -7.60 -32.22 -8.13
C ARG A 13 -8.48 -33.37 -8.62
N GLY A 14 -7.93 -34.57 -8.75
CA GLY A 14 -8.67 -35.76 -9.19
C GLY A 14 -9.69 -36.28 -8.18
N HIS A 15 -9.54 -35.97 -6.88
CA HIS A 15 -10.30 -36.59 -5.79
C HIS A 15 -10.93 -35.59 -4.80
N ALA A 16 -10.69 -34.29 -4.97
CA ALA A 16 -11.18 -33.26 -4.05
C ALA A 16 -12.69 -33.10 -4.16
N GLN A 17 -13.40 -33.57 -3.14
CA GLN A 17 -14.86 -33.43 -2.98
C GLN A 17 -15.24 -32.22 -2.10
N GLY A 18 -14.27 -31.53 -1.52
CA GLY A 18 -14.52 -30.38 -0.65
C GLY A 18 -15.13 -29.21 -1.41
N LEU A 19 -16.13 -28.55 -0.81
CA LEU A 19 -16.74 -27.34 -1.39
C LEU A 19 -15.78 -26.14 -1.37
N TRP A 20 -14.84 -26.14 -0.42
CA TRP A 20 -13.86 -25.09 -0.19
C TRP A 20 -12.44 -25.65 -0.24
N ALA A 21 -11.51 -24.82 -0.70
CA ALA A 21 -10.09 -25.10 -0.75
C ALA A 21 -9.31 -24.10 0.11
N ASP A 22 -8.37 -24.65 0.89
CA ASP A 22 -7.29 -23.90 1.52
C ASP A 22 -6.05 -24.01 0.64
N VAL A 23 -5.72 -22.93 -0.06
CA VAL A 23 -4.56 -22.87 -0.95
C VAL A 23 -3.49 -22.00 -0.29
N ALA A 24 -2.36 -22.59 0.07
CA ALA A 24 -1.36 -21.95 0.91
C ALA A 24 0.00 -21.84 0.21
N GLY A 25 0.52 -20.61 0.15
CA GLY A 25 1.93 -20.33 -0.06
C GLY A 25 2.69 -20.33 1.27
N LYS A 26 3.92 -19.82 1.24
CA LYS A 26 4.77 -19.70 2.44
C LYS A 26 4.25 -18.63 3.40
N HIS A 27 3.81 -17.50 2.86
CA HIS A 27 3.45 -16.27 3.56
C HIS A 27 2.00 -15.83 3.35
N ILE A 28 1.21 -16.57 2.57
CA ILE A 28 -0.21 -16.31 2.40
C ILE A 28 -1.05 -17.60 2.33
N VAL A 29 -2.32 -17.53 2.76
CA VAL A 29 -3.33 -18.58 2.56
C VAL A 29 -4.60 -17.97 1.97
N PHE A 30 -5.17 -18.66 0.98
CA PHE A 30 -6.46 -18.33 0.41
C PHE A 30 -7.51 -19.35 0.81
N ASN A 31 -8.70 -18.86 1.14
CA ASN A 31 -9.89 -19.66 1.41
C ASN A 31 -10.97 -19.27 0.41
N LEU A 32 -11.26 -20.17 -0.52
CA LEU A 32 -12.19 -19.93 -1.61
C LEU A 32 -12.86 -21.24 -2.07
N PRO A 33 -13.94 -21.19 -2.88
CA PRO A 33 -14.58 -22.39 -3.40
C PRO A 33 -13.59 -23.26 -4.19
N SER A 34 -13.59 -24.57 -3.97
CA SER A 34 -12.62 -25.48 -4.64
C SER A 34 -12.69 -25.39 -6.16
N LYS A 35 -13.92 -25.27 -6.70
CA LYS A 35 -14.18 -25.15 -8.15
C LYS A 35 -13.37 -24.03 -8.83
N SER A 36 -12.98 -23.01 -8.08
CA SER A 36 -12.22 -21.87 -8.56
C SER A 36 -10.78 -22.24 -8.91
N VAL A 37 -10.19 -23.25 -8.28
CA VAL A 37 -8.76 -23.59 -8.47
C VAL A 37 -8.55 -24.95 -9.13
N LEU A 38 -9.55 -25.83 -9.14
CA LEU A 38 -9.45 -27.17 -9.73
C LEU A 38 -9.05 -27.20 -11.22
N HIS A 39 -9.13 -26.09 -11.95
CA HIS A 39 -8.69 -26.06 -13.36
C HIS A 39 -7.18 -25.78 -13.52
N LEU A 40 -6.51 -25.31 -12.46
CA LEU A 40 -5.09 -24.98 -12.47
C LEU A 40 -4.23 -26.25 -12.34
N ASP A 41 -3.08 -26.28 -12.99
CA ASP A 41 -2.02 -27.27 -12.72
C ASP A 41 -1.07 -26.80 -11.60
N SER A 42 -0.16 -27.68 -11.16
CA SER A 42 0.80 -27.35 -10.09
C SER A 42 1.70 -26.17 -10.43
N ALA A 43 2.16 -26.08 -11.68
CA ALA A 43 3.09 -25.04 -12.10
C ALA A 43 2.42 -23.65 -12.10
N GLN A 44 1.15 -23.57 -12.52
CA GLN A 44 0.35 -22.35 -12.45
C GLN A 44 0.09 -21.95 -10.99
N LEU A 45 -0.28 -22.92 -10.14
CA LEU A 45 -0.51 -22.67 -8.72
C LEU A 45 0.74 -22.14 -8.02
N ASP A 46 1.89 -22.76 -8.27
CA ASP A 46 3.18 -22.34 -7.73
C ASP A 46 3.55 -20.93 -8.15
N GLN A 47 3.35 -20.56 -9.42
CA GLN A 47 3.63 -19.21 -9.91
C GLN A 47 2.75 -18.16 -9.23
N VAL A 48 1.46 -18.43 -9.07
CA VAL A 48 0.53 -17.54 -8.37
C VAL A 48 0.91 -17.38 -6.91
N LEU A 49 1.15 -18.49 -6.21
CA LEU A 49 1.52 -18.45 -4.79
C LEU A 49 2.87 -17.75 -4.57
N HIS A 50 3.83 -17.94 -5.47
CA HIS A 50 5.10 -17.23 -5.42
C HIS A 50 4.92 -15.72 -5.60
N PHE A 51 4.04 -15.28 -6.50
CA PHE A 51 3.72 -13.87 -6.67
C PHE A 51 3.13 -13.26 -5.39
N TRP A 52 2.13 -13.93 -4.79
CA TRP A 52 1.51 -13.45 -3.56
C TRP A 52 2.44 -13.50 -2.35
N ASP A 53 3.29 -14.53 -2.22
CA ASP A 53 4.34 -14.55 -1.20
C ASP A 53 5.31 -13.39 -1.40
N GLY A 54 5.68 -13.09 -2.65
CA GLY A 54 6.50 -11.93 -3.01
C GLY A 54 5.85 -10.61 -2.61
N LEU A 55 4.54 -10.46 -2.76
CA LEU A 55 3.78 -9.29 -2.30
C LEU A 55 3.91 -9.08 -0.78
N ILE A 56 3.69 -10.14 0.01
CA ILE A 56 3.80 -10.07 1.47
C ILE A 56 5.22 -9.66 1.87
N LEU A 57 6.24 -10.26 1.26
CA LEU A 57 7.64 -9.91 1.50
C LEU A 57 7.94 -8.45 1.12
N THR A 58 7.40 -7.97 0.01
CA THR A 58 7.58 -6.59 -0.47
C THR A 58 7.00 -5.56 0.51
N HIS A 59 5.85 -5.86 1.10
CA HIS A 59 5.24 -5.04 2.15
C HIS A 59 6.11 -4.99 3.42
N HIS A 60 6.57 -6.15 3.88
CA HIS A 60 7.45 -6.25 5.04
C HIS A 60 8.81 -5.60 4.81
N GLU A 61 9.35 -5.68 3.59
CA GLU A 61 10.60 -5.02 3.18
C GLU A 61 10.48 -3.50 3.28
N LEU A 62 9.38 -2.92 2.76
CA LEU A 62 9.13 -1.49 2.86
C LEU A 62 9.01 -1.06 4.32
N ARG A 63 8.24 -1.80 5.12
CA ARG A 63 8.05 -1.53 6.54
C ARG A 63 9.34 -1.67 7.34
N GLY A 64 10.29 -2.49 6.89
CA GLY A 64 11.52 -2.78 7.62
C GLY A 64 11.35 -3.86 8.69
N THR A 65 10.48 -4.84 8.46
CA THR A 65 10.18 -5.91 9.42
C THR A 65 10.62 -7.27 8.91
N THR A 66 11.22 -8.07 9.79
CA THR A 66 11.77 -9.40 9.45
C THR A 66 10.86 -10.56 9.85
N SER A 67 10.01 -10.36 10.87
CA SER A 67 9.01 -11.34 11.27
C SER A 67 7.79 -11.24 10.36
N VAL A 68 7.74 -12.11 9.35
CA VAL A 68 6.64 -12.19 8.38
C VAL A 68 5.56 -13.11 8.92
N ARG A 69 4.47 -12.53 9.41
CA ARG A 69 3.27 -13.31 9.74
C ARG A 69 2.61 -13.75 8.43
N ARG A 70 2.20 -15.02 8.36
CA ARG A 70 1.42 -15.50 7.22
C ARG A 70 0.08 -14.76 7.20
N GLU A 71 -0.30 -14.17 6.08
CA GLU A 71 -1.60 -13.52 5.86
C GLU A 71 -2.66 -14.55 5.43
N ARG A 72 -3.94 -14.24 5.65
CA ARG A 72 -5.07 -15.08 5.21
C ARG A 72 -6.10 -14.23 4.48
N ILE A 73 -6.46 -14.63 3.26
CA ILE A 73 -7.52 -14.04 2.46
C ILE A 73 -8.69 -15.02 2.37
N VAL A 74 -9.90 -14.54 2.67
CA VAL A 74 -11.14 -15.30 2.55
C VAL A 74 -12.04 -14.63 1.52
N CYS A 75 -12.50 -15.39 0.53
CA CYS A 75 -13.57 -14.96 -0.36
C CYS A 75 -14.92 -15.22 0.30
N ASP A 76 -15.77 -14.19 0.44
CA ASP A 76 -17.06 -14.27 1.12
C ASP A 76 -18.19 -13.70 0.25
N GLN A 77 -19.38 -14.26 0.40
CA GLN A 77 -20.60 -13.76 -0.25
C GLN A 77 -21.15 -12.53 0.49
N GLN A 78 -20.89 -12.40 1.79
CA GLN A 78 -21.38 -11.32 2.64
C GLN A 78 -20.25 -10.76 3.52
N PRO A 79 -19.29 -10.01 2.93
CA PRO A 79 -18.28 -9.31 3.70
C PRO A 79 -18.90 -8.44 4.79
N SER A 80 -18.26 -8.39 5.96
CA SER A 80 -18.79 -7.66 7.12
C SER A 80 -18.75 -6.13 6.94
N ALA A 81 -17.87 -5.64 6.08
CA ALA A 81 -17.70 -4.23 5.77
C ALA A 81 -17.16 -4.07 4.35
N GLY A 82 -17.75 -3.13 3.59
CA GLY A 82 -17.30 -2.79 2.25
C GLY A 82 -17.30 -3.97 1.27
N TYR A 83 -16.55 -3.80 0.18
CA TYR A 83 -16.29 -4.86 -0.80
C TYR A 83 -15.12 -5.77 -0.36
N MET A 84 -14.14 -5.17 0.30
CA MET A 84 -12.98 -5.80 0.92
C MET A 84 -12.73 -5.13 2.27
N HIS A 85 -12.13 -5.86 3.21
CA HIS A 85 -11.60 -5.27 4.43
C HIS A 85 -10.39 -6.03 4.98
N SER A 86 -9.47 -5.28 5.55
CA SER A 86 -8.29 -5.78 6.23
C SER A 86 -8.61 -6.49 7.55
N GLY A 87 -7.61 -7.17 8.11
CA GLY A 87 -7.74 -7.96 9.32
C GLY A 87 -6.96 -9.26 9.25
N TYR A 88 -7.34 -10.21 10.11
CA TYR A 88 -6.83 -11.57 10.08
C TYR A 88 -7.99 -12.55 10.36
N PRO A 89 -8.77 -12.93 9.34
CA PRO A 89 -8.46 -12.82 7.91
C PRO A 89 -8.74 -11.44 7.29
N ILE A 90 -8.09 -11.19 6.14
CA ILE A 90 -8.53 -10.23 5.12
C ILE A 90 -9.71 -10.86 4.39
N VAL A 91 -10.79 -10.10 4.18
CA VAL A 91 -12.01 -10.59 3.52
C VAL A 91 -12.22 -9.83 2.22
N THR A 92 -12.61 -10.55 1.17
CA THR A 92 -12.95 -10.01 -0.14
C THR A 92 -14.24 -10.64 -0.66
N HIS A 93 -14.96 -9.95 -1.52
CA HIS A 93 -16.17 -10.48 -2.12
C HIS A 93 -15.91 -11.70 -3.04
N MET A 94 -16.91 -12.58 -3.20
CA MET A 94 -16.78 -13.88 -3.86
C MET A 94 -16.40 -13.83 -5.35
N ASP A 95 -16.66 -12.72 -6.03
CA ASP A 95 -16.45 -12.58 -7.47
C ASP A 95 -14.97 -12.65 -7.88
N VAL A 96 -14.03 -12.28 -7.01
CA VAL A 96 -12.58 -12.46 -7.28
C VAL A 96 -12.15 -13.93 -7.19
N SER A 97 -13.03 -14.82 -6.74
CA SER A 97 -12.79 -16.28 -6.81
C SER A 97 -13.26 -16.91 -8.13
N ASP A 98 -13.95 -16.19 -9.01
CA ASP A 98 -14.41 -16.75 -10.29
C ASP A 98 -13.29 -16.71 -11.34
N PRO A 99 -12.85 -17.84 -11.92
CA PRO A 99 -11.83 -17.86 -12.97
C PRO A 99 -12.16 -17.06 -14.23
N LYS A 100 -13.44 -16.71 -14.44
CA LYS A 100 -13.89 -15.87 -15.56
C LYS A 100 -13.78 -14.37 -15.27
N ASN A 101 -13.59 -13.98 -14.01
CA ASN A 101 -13.40 -12.59 -13.64
C ASN A 101 -11.98 -12.14 -13.98
N GLU A 102 -11.82 -10.94 -14.55
CA GLU A 102 -10.50 -10.38 -14.79
C GLU A 102 -9.70 -10.21 -13.48
N GLY A 103 -10.39 -9.88 -12.39
CA GLY A 103 -9.82 -9.77 -11.03
C GLY A 103 -9.62 -11.11 -10.32
N PHE A 104 -9.65 -12.24 -11.03
CA PHE A 104 -9.45 -13.55 -10.42
C PHE A 104 -8.13 -13.65 -9.66
N LEU A 105 -8.18 -14.06 -8.39
CA LEU A 105 -7.03 -14.13 -7.47
C LEU A 105 -5.87 -15.00 -7.97
N PHE A 106 -6.14 -15.95 -8.87
CA PHE A 106 -5.13 -16.86 -9.41
C PHE A 106 -4.85 -16.64 -10.91
N ASN A 107 -5.18 -15.46 -11.44
CA ASN A 107 -4.79 -15.07 -12.80
C ASN A 107 -3.41 -14.40 -12.80
N ILE A 108 -2.34 -15.21 -12.93
CA ILE A 108 -0.95 -14.73 -12.84
C ILE A 108 -0.61 -13.65 -13.87
N ASP A 109 -1.15 -13.74 -15.09
CA ASP A 109 -0.85 -12.79 -16.16
C ASP A 109 -1.43 -11.40 -15.85
N ILE A 110 -2.67 -11.36 -15.32
CA ILE A 110 -3.28 -10.12 -14.86
C ILE A 110 -2.57 -9.58 -13.63
N LEU A 111 -2.24 -10.43 -12.65
CA LEU A 111 -1.53 -10.02 -11.44
C LEU A 111 -0.19 -9.34 -11.77
N LYS A 112 0.63 -9.94 -12.66
CA LYS A 112 1.91 -9.34 -13.06
C LYS A 112 1.74 -8.03 -13.85
N LYS A 113 0.70 -7.95 -14.69
CA LYS A 113 0.51 -6.83 -15.62
C LYS A 113 -0.21 -5.63 -14.98
N LYS A 114 -1.16 -5.89 -14.09
CA LYS A 114 -2.09 -4.91 -13.53
C LYS A 114 -2.08 -4.86 -12.01
N GLY A 115 -1.51 -5.85 -11.34
CA GLY A 115 -1.62 -6.03 -9.89
C GLY A 115 -3.05 -6.29 -9.42
N ALA A 116 -3.24 -6.26 -8.10
CA ALA A 116 -4.55 -6.37 -7.45
C ALA A 116 -4.68 -5.25 -6.40
N TRP A 117 -4.86 -4.00 -6.86
CA TRP A 117 -4.81 -2.79 -6.04
C TRP A 117 -5.57 -2.93 -4.71
N GLY A 118 -6.83 -3.40 -4.76
CA GLY A 118 -7.66 -3.56 -3.56
C GLY A 118 -7.05 -4.50 -2.52
N LEU A 119 -6.53 -5.66 -2.94
CA LEU A 119 -5.92 -6.61 -1.99
C LEU A 119 -4.55 -6.16 -1.51
N PHE A 120 -3.77 -5.50 -2.36
CA PHE A 120 -2.51 -4.91 -1.96
C PHE A 120 -2.77 -3.85 -0.89
N HIS A 121 -3.84 -3.06 -1.06
CA HIS A 121 -4.32 -2.09 -0.09
C HIS A 121 -4.79 -2.72 1.23
N GLU A 122 -5.56 -3.82 1.20
CA GLU A 122 -5.94 -4.48 2.45
C GLU A 122 -4.74 -5.08 3.21
N ILE A 123 -3.76 -5.61 2.49
CA ILE A 123 -2.50 -6.08 3.09
C ILE A 123 -1.69 -4.89 3.62
N GLY A 124 -1.72 -3.75 2.94
CA GLY A 124 -1.12 -2.49 3.36
C GLY A 124 -1.65 -1.99 4.70
N HIS A 125 -2.93 -2.19 5.00
CA HIS A 125 -3.50 -1.84 6.30
C HIS A 125 -2.83 -2.61 7.44
N ASN A 126 -2.53 -3.90 7.24
CA ASN A 126 -1.82 -4.72 8.23
C ASN A 126 -0.37 -4.23 8.49
N MET A 127 0.18 -3.40 7.60
CA MET A 127 1.50 -2.78 7.76
C MET A 127 1.47 -1.45 8.52
N GLN A 128 0.32 -0.80 8.66
CA GLN A 128 0.24 0.53 9.30
C GLN A 128 0.63 0.52 10.77
N ARG A 129 1.11 1.67 11.27
CA ARG A 129 1.37 1.90 12.69
C ARG A 129 0.81 3.26 13.10
N THR A 130 0.34 3.31 14.34
CA THR A 130 -0.33 4.47 14.92
C THR A 130 0.54 5.73 14.96
N TRP A 131 1.87 5.58 14.98
CA TRP A 131 2.83 6.68 15.07
C TRP A 131 3.21 7.33 13.72
N TRP A 132 2.82 6.76 12.57
CA TRP A 132 2.91 7.45 11.27
C TRP A 132 1.56 7.59 10.56
N THR A 133 0.54 6.83 10.98
CA THR A 133 -0.83 6.97 10.50
C THR A 133 -1.58 7.95 11.43
N PHE A 134 -1.65 9.21 11.00
CA PHE A 134 -2.40 10.28 11.67
C PHE A 134 -3.80 10.48 11.05
N ASP A 135 -4.65 11.27 11.70
CA ASP A 135 -6.03 11.48 11.27
C ASP A 135 -6.15 11.86 9.78
N GLY A 136 -7.11 11.24 9.10
CA GLY A 136 -7.32 11.40 7.66
C GLY A 136 -6.39 10.57 6.78
N THR A 137 -5.46 9.79 7.34
CA THR A 137 -4.48 9.01 6.55
C THR A 137 -4.59 7.50 6.67
N GLY A 138 -5.65 6.97 7.32
CA GLY A 138 -5.93 5.54 7.37
C GLY A 138 -5.99 4.90 5.98
N GLU A 139 -6.73 5.52 5.06
CA GLU A 139 -6.86 5.09 3.67
C GLU A 139 -5.71 5.56 2.75
N VAL A 140 -4.73 6.27 3.32
CA VAL A 140 -3.65 6.92 2.55
C VAL A 140 -2.32 6.23 2.79
N THR A 141 -1.94 6.07 4.06
CA THR A 141 -0.65 5.47 4.43
C THR A 141 -0.59 3.98 4.10
N THR A 142 -1.73 3.28 4.05
CA THR A 142 -1.82 1.93 3.46
C THR A 142 -1.39 1.92 1.98
N ASN A 143 -1.82 2.94 1.22
CA ASN A 143 -1.53 3.04 -0.21
C ASN A 143 -0.07 3.38 -0.52
N ILE A 144 0.74 3.77 0.47
CA ILE A 144 2.21 3.83 0.31
C ILE A 144 2.75 2.42 0.03
N PHE A 145 2.27 1.42 0.77
CA PHE A 145 2.65 0.02 0.57
C PHE A 145 2.09 -0.53 -0.74
N THR A 146 0.85 -0.18 -1.09
CA THR A 146 0.25 -0.52 -2.38
C THR A 146 1.10 0.01 -3.54
N LEU A 147 1.42 1.31 -3.55
CA LEU A 147 2.23 1.91 -4.61
C LEU A 147 3.62 1.27 -4.72
N HIS A 148 4.29 1.02 -3.59
CA HIS A 148 5.58 0.35 -3.59
C HIS A 148 5.50 -1.07 -4.17
N ALA A 149 4.47 -1.84 -3.80
CA ALA A 149 4.32 -3.19 -4.33
C ALA A 149 4.00 -3.19 -5.83
N MET A 150 3.14 -2.28 -6.29
CA MET A 150 2.85 -2.13 -7.72
C MET A 150 4.12 -1.82 -8.53
N ASP A 151 5.00 -0.97 -8.00
CA ASP A 151 6.28 -0.67 -8.64
C ASP A 151 7.25 -1.86 -8.58
N ALA A 152 7.43 -2.46 -7.39
CA ALA A 152 8.44 -3.47 -7.15
C ALA A 152 8.15 -4.82 -7.82
N ILE A 153 6.90 -5.30 -7.81
CA ILE A 153 6.55 -6.64 -8.30
C ILE A 153 5.70 -6.65 -9.58
N CYS A 154 5.02 -5.54 -9.91
CA CYS A 154 4.28 -5.40 -11.17
C CYS A 154 4.99 -4.47 -12.17
N HIS A 155 6.10 -3.83 -11.77
CA HIS A 155 6.84 -2.86 -12.60
C HIS A 155 5.97 -1.67 -13.05
N LEU A 156 4.98 -1.31 -12.24
CA LEU A 156 4.07 -0.18 -12.46
C LEU A 156 4.47 0.98 -11.55
N GLN A 157 5.23 1.91 -12.10
CA GLN A 157 5.63 3.13 -11.40
C GLN A 157 4.40 3.86 -10.81
N PRO A 158 4.49 4.46 -9.61
CA PRO A 158 3.35 5.13 -8.98
C PRO A 158 2.61 6.09 -9.91
N TRP A 159 3.38 6.86 -10.69
CA TRP A 159 2.88 7.94 -11.55
C TRP A 159 2.05 7.49 -12.72
N ILE A 160 2.31 6.31 -13.25
CA ILE A 160 1.55 5.77 -14.38
C ILE A 160 0.40 4.88 -13.92
N HIS A 161 0.31 4.61 -12.62
CA HIS A 161 -0.77 3.79 -12.07
C HIS A 161 -2.11 4.51 -12.26
N SER A 162 -3.11 3.77 -12.76
CA SER A 162 -4.44 4.31 -13.09
C SER A 162 -5.07 5.04 -11.92
N TRP A 163 -4.92 4.52 -10.69
CA TRP A 163 -5.47 5.18 -9.49
C TRP A 163 -4.97 6.61 -9.30
N LEU A 164 -3.69 6.90 -9.53
CA LEU A 164 -3.19 8.28 -9.46
C LEU A 164 -3.61 9.08 -10.70
N GLN A 165 -3.49 8.49 -11.89
CA GLN A 165 -3.88 9.15 -13.15
C GLN A 165 -5.34 9.61 -13.17
N ASP A 166 -6.26 8.78 -12.71
CA ASP A 166 -7.69 9.07 -12.64
C ASP A 166 -8.02 10.21 -11.64
N ASN A 167 -7.09 10.49 -10.72
CA ASN A 167 -7.26 11.51 -9.68
C ASN A 167 -6.40 12.77 -9.88
N VAL A 168 -5.61 12.86 -10.97
CA VAL A 168 -4.79 14.04 -11.28
C VAL A 168 -5.64 15.30 -11.34
N LYS A 169 -6.79 15.26 -12.03
CA LYS A 169 -7.70 16.42 -12.12
C LYS A 169 -8.11 16.93 -10.73
N ARG A 170 -8.46 16.02 -9.83
CA ARG A 170 -8.87 16.35 -8.46
C ARG A 170 -7.72 16.94 -7.64
N ALA A 171 -6.50 16.42 -7.79
CA ALA A 171 -5.31 16.98 -7.16
C ALA A 171 -4.99 18.39 -7.68
N ARG A 172 -5.13 18.63 -8.99
CA ARG A 172 -4.96 19.98 -9.58
C ARG A 172 -5.97 20.97 -9.01
N GLU A 173 -7.26 20.60 -8.98
CA GLU A 173 -8.33 21.42 -8.42
C GLU A 173 -8.09 21.75 -6.93
N TYR A 174 -7.61 20.77 -6.15
CA TYR A 174 -7.24 20.96 -4.75
C TYR A 174 -6.08 21.96 -4.55
N ILE A 175 -5.07 21.92 -5.40
CA ILE A 175 -3.95 22.86 -5.38
C ILE A 175 -4.44 24.27 -5.73
N GLN A 176 -5.25 24.39 -6.79
CA GLN A 176 -5.83 25.66 -7.23
C GLN A 176 -6.78 26.28 -6.21
N SER A 177 -7.45 25.47 -5.38
CA SER A 177 -8.34 25.95 -4.32
C SER A 177 -7.60 26.37 -3.04
N GLY A 178 -6.27 26.37 -3.03
CA GLY A 178 -5.46 26.86 -1.93
C GLY A 178 -4.97 25.77 -0.96
N SER A 179 -5.17 24.49 -1.27
CA SER A 179 -4.68 23.36 -0.49
C SER A 179 -5.13 23.36 0.98
N ASN A 180 -6.44 23.39 1.24
CA ASN A 180 -6.96 23.31 2.60
C ASN A 180 -6.73 21.91 3.22
N PHE A 181 -6.07 21.82 4.38
CA PHE A 181 -5.74 20.54 5.02
C PHE A 181 -6.96 19.73 5.48
N ASP A 182 -8.05 20.37 5.90
CA ASP A 182 -9.26 19.66 6.32
C ASP A 182 -9.94 18.97 5.14
N GLN A 183 -9.87 19.57 3.94
CA GLN A 183 -10.31 18.92 2.70
C GLN A 183 -9.34 17.80 2.29
N TRP A 184 -8.05 17.97 2.52
CA TRP A 184 -7.04 16.94 2.24
C TRP A 184 -7.29 15.66 3.05
N LYS A 185 -7.54 15.81 4.36
CA LYS A 185 -7.79 14.67 5.29
C LYS A 185 -9.00 13.82 4.92
N THR A 186 -9.98 14.40 4.21
CA THR A 186 -11.21 13.69 3.82
C THR A 186 -11.15 13.12 2.41
N ASN A 187 -10.01 13.29 1.71
CA ASN A 187 -9.87 12.94 0.31
C ASN A 187 -8.61 12.09 0.05
N PRO A 188 -8.67 10.77 0.31
CA PRO A 188 -7.52 9.88 0.15
C PRO A 188 -6.89 9.91 -1.24
N ALA A 189 -7.73 10.12 -2.27
CA ALA A 189 -7.30 10.24 -3.65
C ALA A 189 -6.40 11.44 -3.91
N VAL A 190 -6.63 12.57 -3.24
CA VAL A 190 -5.73 13.74 -3.27
C VAL A 190 -4.57 13.53 -2.32
N ALA A 191 -4.84 13.01 -1.12
CA ALA A 191 -3.85 12.88 -0.07
C ALA A 191 -2.66 11.99 -0.46
N LEU A 192 -2.89 10.97 -1.29
CA LEU A 192 -1.83 10.08 -1.76
C LEU A 192 -0.76 10.76 -2.61
N PHE A 193 -1.07 11.90 -3.27
CA PHE A 193 -0.15 12.54 -4.22
C PHE A 193 1.15 13.01 -3.58
N ILE A 194 1.13 13.59 -2.38
CA ILE A 194 2.37 14.00 -1.70
C ILE A 194 3.25 12.79 -1.38
N TYR A 195 2.64 11.65 -1.00
CA TYR A 195 3.40 10.44 -0.72
C TYR A 195 4.02 9.84 -1.98
N ALA A 196 3.24 9.81 -3.07
CA ALA A 196 3.78 9.46 -4.37
C ALA A 196 4.96 10.39 -4.71
N GLN A 197 4.81 11.71 -4.51
CA GLN A 197 5.80 12.73 -4.88
C GLN A 197 7.12 12.49 -4.16
N LEU A 198 7.07 12.23 -2.85
CA LEU A 198 8.25 11.82 -2.09
C LEU A 198 8.93 10.56 -2.67
N ALA A 199 8.16 9.60 -3.18
CA ALA A 199 8.73 8.39 -3.80
C ALA A 199 9.39 8.67 -5.15
N ARG A 200 8.89 9.62 -5.95
CA ARG A 200 9.55 10.08 -7.19
C ARG A 200 10.84 10.80 -6.94
N GLU A 201 10.77 11.77 -6.04
CA GLU A 201 11.88 12.70 -5.82
C GLU A 201 13.02 12.01 -5.07
N PHE A 202 12.72 11.12 -4.12
CA PHE A 202 13.71 10.54 -3.22
C PHE A 202 13.82 9.01 -3.27
N GLY A 203 12.98 8.34 -4.08
CA GLY A 203 13.00 6.89 -4.22
C GLY A 203 12.47 6.10 -3.02
N TRP A 204 12.17 4.82 -3.25
CA TRP A 204 11.67 3.92 -2.20
C TRP A 204 12.70 3.59 -1.12
N SER A 205 14.00 3.75 -1.38
CA SER A 205 15.05 3.60 -0.36
C SER A 205 14.85 4.59 0.80
N SER A 206 14.40 5.81 0.50
CA SER A 206 14.10 6.83 1.51
C SER A 206 12.93 6.41 2.39
N TYR A 207 11.84 5.87 1.81
CA TYR A 207 10.73 5.30 2.57
C TYR A 207 11.17 4.11 3.44
N LYS A 208 11.98 3.21 2.91
CA LYS A 208 12.55 2.08 3.66
C LYS A 208 13.35 2.59 4.87
N ALA A 209 14.16 3.63 4.70
CA ALA A 209 14.93 4.23 5.80
C ALA A 209 14.03 4.88 6.87
N VAL A 210 13.02 5.64 6.45
CA VAL A 210 12.02 6.26 7.33
C VAL A 210 11.27 5.21 8.15
N PHE A 211 10.69 4.19 7.51
CA PHE A 211 9.93 3.17 8.24
C PHE A 211 10.81 2.34 9.17
N ARG A 212 12.05 2.00 8.77
CA ARG A 212 13.02 1.35 9.66
C ARG A 212 13.32 2.20 10.89
N GLN A 213 13.50 3.52 10.74
CA GLN A 213 13.71 4.40 11.88
C GLN A 213 12.49 4.41 12.82
N TYR A 214 11.27 4.42 12.28
CA TYR A 214 10.06 4.32 13.10
C TYR A 214 9.93 2.97 13.82
N GLU A 215 10.22 1.84 13.16
CA GLU A 215 10.20 0.51 13.80
C GLU A 215 11.28 0.36 14.87
N GLN A 216 12.42 1.04 14.72
CA GLN A 216 13.50 1.08 15.73
C GLN A 216 13.14 1.97 16.92
N THR A 217 12.59 3.15 16.66
CA THR A 217 12.36 4.16 17.70
C THR A 217 11.02 4.02 18.40
N GLN A 218 10.00 3.49 17.71
CA GLN A 218 8.62 3.29 18.18
C GLN A 218 8.13 4.47 19.03
N PRO A 219 8.14 5.69 18.46
CA PRO A 219 7.94 6.89 19.25
C PRO A 219 6.54 6.92 19.85
N ASN A 220 6.45 7.30 21.12
CA ASN A 220 5.18 7.50 21.81
C ASN A 220 4.61 8.88 21.45
N LEU A 221 3.87 8.96 20.35
CA LEU A 221 3.24 10.19 19.86
C LEU A 221 1.76 10.19 20.25
N THR A 222 1.35 11.21 20.98
CA THR A 222 0.03 11.27 21.63
C THR A 222 -0.97 12.13 20.88
N SER A 223 -0.50 13.09 20.07
CA SER A 223 -1.37 13.97 19.26
C SER A 223 -1.14 13.81 17.75
N ASN A 224 -2.11 14.23 16.94
CA ASN A 224 -1.95 14.25 15.49
C ASN A 224 -0.88 15.24 15.03
N GLN A 225 -0.74 16.38 15.70
CA GLN A 225 0.30 17.35 15.34
C GLN A 225 1.69 16.76 15.55
N GLU A 226 1.92 16.04 16.66
CA GLU A 226 3.18 15.33 16.91
C GLU A 226 3.50 14.30 15.83
N LYS A 227 2.49 13.56 15.33
CA LYS A 227 2.66 12.59 14.24
C LYS A 227 3.02 13.25 12.92
N ILE A 228 2.34 14.36 12.58
CA ILE A 228 2.62 15.16 11.37
C ILE A 228 4.05 15.71 11.43
N ASP A 229 4.39 16.40 12.52
CA ASP A 229 5.72 16.99 12.73
C ASP A 229 6.81 15.91 12.69
N ARG A 230 6.56 14.76 13.35
CA ARG A 230 7.49 13.63 13.32
C ARG A 230 7.67 13.06 11.92
N TRP A 231 6.61 12.95 11.13
CA TRP A 231 6.70 12.48 9.73
C TRP A 231 7.59 13.40 8.91
N ILE A 232 7.33 14.71 8.97
CA ILE A 232 8.07 15.73 8.20
C ILE A 232 9.54 15.76 8.62
N THR A 233 9.83 15.81 9.91
CA THR A 233 11.21 15.84 10.44
C THR A 233 11.97 14.56 10.10
N THR A 234 11.36 13.39 10.34
CA THR A 234 11.98 12.09 10.06
C THR A 234 12.31 11.97 8.57
N PHE A 235 11.36 12.28 7.69
CA PHE A 235 11.60 12.19 6.25
C PHE A 235 12.67 13.19 5.79
N SER A 236 12.58 14.45 6.26
CA SER A 236 13.56 15.51 5.92
C SER A 236 14.99 15.12 6.30
N HIS A 237 15.19 14.58 7.50
CA HIS A 237 16.51 14.09 7.93
C HIS A 237 16.99 12.89 7.11
N GLN A 238 16.10 11.97 6.73
CA GLN A 238 16.47 10.80 5.93
C GLN A 238 16.90 11.17 4.51
N VAL A 239 16.29 12.20 3.92
CA VAL A 239 16.64 12.66 2.56
C VAL A 239 17.69 13.77 2.54
N GLY A 240 18.01 14.37 3.70
CA GLY A 240 18.97 15.46 3.80
C GLY A 240 18.46 16.81 3.28
N TYR A 241 17.14 16.98 3.13
CA TYR A 241 16.52 18.21 2.64
C TYR A 241 15.41 18.69 3.57
N ASN A 242 15.25 20.00 3.68
CA ASN A 242 14.13 20.62 4.35
C ASN A 242 12.85 20.47 3.51
N LEU A 243 11.94 19.58 3.91
CA LEU A 243 10.68 19.34 3.21
C LEU A 243 9.53 20.25 3.66
N VAL A 244 9.74 21.16 4.61
CA VAL A 244 8.70 22.11 5.09
C VAL A 244 8.02 22.84 3.93
N PRO A 245 8.73 23.39 2.92
CA PRO A 245 8.06 24.06 1.80
C PRO A 245 7.12 23.14 1.01
N LEU A 246 7.49 21.87 0.83
CA LEU A 246 6.66 20.89 0.13
C LEU A 246 5.38 20.58 0.92
N PHE A 247 5.52 20.29 2.22
CA PHE A 247 4.35 20.01 3.06
C PHE A 247 3.44 21.24 3.21
N LYS A 248 3.99 22.46 3.28
CA LYS A 248 3.21 23.71 3.24
C LYS A 248 2.46 23.88 1.91
N PHE A 249 3.10 23.55 0.78
CA PHE A 249 2.45 23.59 -0.53
C PHE A 249 1.20 22.69 -0.58
N TRP A 250 1.27 21.52 0.06
CA TRP A 250 0.14 20.60 0.23
C TRP A 250 -0.77 20.92 1.43
N GLY A 251 -0.58 22.07 2.09
CA GLY A 251 -1.49 22.57 3.12
C GLY A 251 -1.24 22.08 4.55
N PHE A 252 -0.20 21.29 4.81
CA PHE A 252 0.00 20.69 6.13
C PHE A 252 0.17 21.75 7.24
N PRO A 253 -0.42 21.55 8.42
CA PRO A 253 -0.10 22.32 9.61
C PRO A 253 1.26 21.88 10.13
N ILE A 254 2.21 22.81 10.25
CA ILE A 254 3.58 22.54 10.68
C ILE A 254 3.88 23.44 11.87
N SER A 255 4.36 22.84 12.97
CA SER A 255 4.77 23.61 14.15
C SER A 255 6.02 24.46 13.89
N GLN A 256 6.16 25.53 14.67
CA GLN A 256 7.37 26.37 14.60
C GLN A 256 8.63 25.59 14.96
N SER A 257 8.55 24.69 15.95
CA SER A 257 9.68 23.84 16.32
C SER A 257 10.16 22.95 15.18
N THR A 258 9.24 22.42 14.36
CA THR A 258 9.60 21.65 13.16
C THR A 258 10.32 22.54 12.14
N ILE A 259 9.80 23.75 11.89
CA ILE A 259 10.42 24.71 10.97
C ILE A 259 11.85 25.04 11.43
N ASP A 260 12.02 25.36 12.72
CA ASP A 260 13.32 25.73 13.30
C ASP A 260 14.30 24.54 13.25
N SER A 261 13.83 23.32 13.54
CA SER A 261 14.68 22.12 13.55
C SER A 261 15.26 21.73 12.18
N LEU A 262 14.63 22.20 11.09
CA LEU A 262 15.01 21.87 9.71
C LEU A 262 15.64 23.05 8.98
N HIS A 263 15.83 24.20 9.62
CA HIS A 263 16.27 25.44 8.97
C HIS A 263 17.67 25.35 8.34
N ASP A 264 18.56 24.53 8.91
CA ASP A 264 19.92 24.32 8.41
C ASP A 264 20.00 23.36 7.22
N LEU A 265 18.94 22.58 6.93
CA LEU A 265 18.92 21.68 5.79
C LEU A 265 18.63 22.47 4.50
N PRO A 266 19.30 22.12 3.38
CA PRO A 266 18.99 22.73 2.09
C PRO A 266 17.56 22.42 1.70
N ILE A 267 16.90 23.35 1.02
CA ILE A 267 15.57 23.09 0.44
C ILE A 267 15.79 22.48 -0.95
N GLN A 268 15.18 21.31 -1.19
CA GLN A 268 15.20 20.68 -2.51
C GLN A 268 14.40 21.54 -3.48
N GLN A 269 14.90 21.77 -4.70
CA GLN A 269 14.11 22.43 -5.75
C GLN A 269 13.31 21.38 -6.54
N ILE A 270 12.01 21.28 -6.27
CA ILE A 270 11.09 20.42 -7.02
C ILE A 270 10.40 21.27 -8.10
N SER A 271 10.41 20.82 -9.35
CA SER A 271 9.79 21.53 -10.49
C SER A 271 8.89 20.63 -11.32
N ASP A 272 7.95 20.00 -10.63
CA ASP A 272 7.04 19.05 -11.25
C ASP A 272 5.68 19.68 -11.66
N GLU A 273 4.85 18.87 -12.29
CA GLU A 273 3.56 19.26 -12.84
C GLU A 273 2.55 19.76 -11.80
N PHE A 274 2.78 19.49 -10.51
CA PHE A 274 1.95 19.96 -9.40
C PHE A 274 2.48 21.27 -8.83
N ILE A 275 3.79 21.38 -8.59
CA ILE A 275 4.42 22.63 -8.14
C ILE A 275 4.16 23.76 -9.15
N GLN A 276 4.22 23.46 -10.46
CA GLN A 276 3.97 24.43 -11.53
C GLN A 276 2.54 25.02 -11.54
N ILE A 277 1.59 24.43 -10.82
CA ILE A 277 0.21 24.95 -10.74
C ILE A 277 0.14 26.21 -9.88
N ALA A 278 0.97 26.29 -8.83
CA ALA A 278 1.00 27.40 -7.88
C ALA A 278 2.44 27.61 -7.36
N PRO A 279 3.40 27.92 -8.25
CA PRO A 279 4.82 27.98 -7.90
C PRO A 279 5.12 29.03 -6.83
N GLU A 280 4.32 30.09 -6.74
CA GLU A 280 4.43 31.15 -5.73
C GLU A 280 4.22 30.66 -4.29
N ARG A 281 3.55 29.52 -4.10
CA ARG A 281 3.34 28.90 -2.78
C ARG A 281 4.49 27.98 -2.36
N TYR A 282 5.34 27.58 -3.30
CA TYR A 282 6.50 26.74 -3.04
C TYR A 282 7.77 27.60 -2.98
N LYS A 283 8.10 28.05 -1.77
CA LYS A 283 9.26 28.92 -1.53
C LYS A 283 10.48 28.06 -1.20
N VAL A 284 11.38 27.97 -2.17
CA VAL A 284 12.74 27.40 -2.03
C VAL A 284 13.69 28.44 -1.46
#